data_AF-A0A4Q3VPZ1-F1
#
_entry.id   AF-A0A4Q3VPZ1-F1
#
_cell.length_a   1.000
_cell.length_b   1.000
_cell.length_c   1.000
_cell.angle_alpha   90.00
_cell.angle_beta   90.00
_cell.angle_gamma   90.00
#
_symmetry.space_group_name_H-M   'P 1'
#
loop_
_entity.id
_entity.type
_entity.pdbx_description
1 polymer ?
#
loop_
_entity_poly.entity_id
_entity_poly.type
_entity_poly.pdbx_seq_one_letter_code
_entity_poly.pdbx_strand_id
1 'polypeptide(L)'
;PETEVIVVYIVNMALTFGITSFLFGLIFKVLPDAKIQWKHVRAGAFATAILFMVGRFLIGYYLGQSKMSSAYGAAGSIIVVLLWVYYSAIILYFGAAFTRAYAVESGSKIYPNHYAVWIEQVEVESGKDLQRAAAEANSTKAAVEPPKNA
;
A
#
# COMPACT_ATOMS: atom_id res chain seq x y z
N PRO A 1 20.34 26.36 -29.33
CA PRO A 1 20.97 25.12 -28.83
C PRO A 1 20.74 24.87 -27.33
N GLU A 2 21.11 25.79 -26.43
CA GLU A 2 20.96 25.61 -24.97
C GLU A 2 19.49 25.38 -24.52
N THR A 3 18.56 26.17 -25.07
CA THR A 3 17.12 26.11 -24.74
C THR A 3 16.46 24.82 -25.19
N GLU A 4 16.87 24.25 -26.33
CA GLU A 4 16.32 22.99 -26.85
C GLU A 4 16.66 21.82 -25.92
N VAL A 5 17.90 21.78 -25.41
CA VAL A 5 18.36 20.74 -24.48
C VAL A 5 17.61 20.82 -23.14
N ILE A 6 17.40 22.03 -22.61
CA ILE A 6 16.67 22.25 -21.36
C ILE A 6 15.20 21.81 -21.49
N VAL A 7 14.54 22.16 -22.60
CA VAL A 7 13.15 21.76 -22.87
C VAL A 7 13.04 20.23 -22.93
N VAL A 8 13.93 19.58 -23.68
CA VAL A 8 13.96 18.11 -23.78
C VAL A 8 14.20 17.46 -22.41
N TYR A 9 15.08 18.02 -21.59
CA TYR A 9 15.35 17.52 -20.24
C TYR A 9 14.13 17.61 -19.31
N ILE A 10 13.46 18.76 -19.29
CA ILE A 10 12.26 18.98 -18.46
C ILE A 10 11.14 18.03 -18.90
N VAL A 11 10.93 17.90 -20.22
CA VAL A 11 9.92 16.97 -20.77
C VAL A 11 10.23 15.53 -20.36
N ASN A 12 11.49 15.09 -20.49
CA ASN A 12 11.89 13.74 -20.11
C ASN A 12 11.69 13.48 -18.60
N MET A 13 12.05 14.45 -17.76
CA MET A 13 11.84 14.36 -16.31
C MET A 13 10.34 14.27 -15.95
N ALA A 14 9.51 15.12 -16.55
CA ALA A 14 8.07 15.11 -16.35
C ALA A 14 7.42 13.81 -16.86
N LEU A 15 7.84 13.32 -18.02
CA LEU A 15 7.35 12.07 -18.60
C LEU A 15 7.74 10.87 -17.74
N THR A 16 9.01 10.80 -17.31
CA THR A 16 9.50 9.74 -16.42
C THR A 16 8.75 9.73 -15.09
N PHE A 17 8.55 10.90 -14.49
CA PHE A 17 7.77 11.06 -13.26
C PHE A 17 6.31 10.65 -13.46
N GLY A 18 5.69 11.07 -14.57
CA GLY A 18 4.31 10.72 -14.91
C GLY A 18 4.12 9.21 -15.09
N ILE A 19 5.00 8.57 -15.86
CA ILE A 19 4.96 7.12 -16.10
C ILE A 19 5.19 6.34 -14.80
N THR A 20 6.20 6.70 -14.00
CA THR A 20 6.49 6.00 -12.73
C THR A 20 5.38 6.20 -11.71
N SER A 21 4.85 7.41 -11.55
CA SER A 21 3.70 7.68 -10.67
C SER A 21 2.45 6.93 -11.14
N PHE A 22 2.19 6.89 -12.45
CA PHE A 22 1.08 6.11 -13.03
C PHE A 22 1.27 4.62 -12.80
N LEU A 23 2.48 4.09 -12.99
CA LEU A 23 2.81 2.69 -12.77
C LEU A 23 2.59 2.30 -11.30
N PHE A 24 3.08 3.11 -10.35
CA PHE A 24 2.83 2.87 -8.92
C PHE A 24 1.35 2.99 -8.55
N GLY A 25 0.65 3.98 -9.11
CA GLY A 25 -0.80 4.11 -8.97
C GLY A 25 -1.55 2.89 -9.51
N LEU A 26 -1.10 2.33 -10.64
CA LEU A 26 -1.65 1.10 -11.22
C LEU A 26 -1.35 -0.11 -10.35
N ILE A 27 -0.12 -0.26 -9.84
CA ILE A 27 0.25 -1.31 -8.89
C ILE A 27 -0.65 -1.25 -7.66
N PHE A 28 -0.85 -0.07 -7.06
CA PHE A 28 -1.75 0.10 -5.90
C PHE A 28 -3.24 0.03 -6.24
N LYS A 29 -3.62 0.04 -7.52
CA LYS A 29 -5.00 -0.17 -7.98
C LYS A 29 -5.27 -1.64 -8.30
N VAL A 30 -4.27 -2.33 -8.85
CA VAL A 30 -4.34 -3.71 -9.35
C VAL A 30 -4.04 -4.72 -8.24
N LEU A 31 -3.17 -4.40 -7.26
CA LEU A 31 -2.89 -5.30 -6.13
C LEU A 31 -4.06 -5.45 -5.14
N PRO A 32 -4.71 -4.37 -4.67
CA PRO A 32 -5.83 -4.53 -3.76
C PRO A 32 -7.08 -4.86 -4.57
N ASP A 33 -7.58 -6.08 -4.39
CA ASP A 33 -8.95 -6.50 -4.72
C ASP A 33 -10.00 -5.79 -3.83
N ALA A 34 -9.75 -4.52 -3.50
CA ALA A 34 -10.56 -3.66 -2.66
C ALA A 34 -10.82 -2.36 -3.43
N LYS A 35 -12.08 -1.94 -3.51
CA LYS A 35 -12.52 -0.77 -4.28
C LYS A 35 -12.04 0.54 -3.62
N ILE A 36 -10.78 0.90 -3.83
CA ILE A 36 -10.25 2.20 -3.38
C ILE A 36 -10.61 3.28 -4.41
N GLN A 37 -11.21 4.39 -3.96
CA GLN A 37 -11.53 5.52 -4.83
C GLN A 37 -10.24 6.14 -5.39
N TRP A 38 -10.27 6.53 -6.68
CA TRP A 38 -9.12 7.09 -7.41
C TRP A 38 -8.48 8.31 -6.73
N LYS A 39 -9.22 9.04 -5.88
CA LYS A 39 -8.69 10.16 -5.10
C LYS A 39 -7.66 9.73 -4.06
N HIS A 40 -7.83 8.58 -3.43
CA HIS A 40 -6.92 8.09 -2.38
C HIS A 40 -5.64 7.48 -2.95
N VAL A 41 -5.75 6.80 -4.09
CA VAL A 41 -4.59 6.23 -4.81
C VAL A 41 -3.64 7.33 -5.29
N ARG A 42 -4.13 8.52 -5.63
CA ARG A 42 -3.30 9.66 -6.05
C ARG A 42 -2.39 10.17 -4.94
N ALA A 43 -2.82 10.17 -3.68
CA ALA A 43 -1.99 10.59 -2.56
C ALA A 43 -0.85 9.59 -2.30
N GLY A 44 -1.15 8.29 -2.35
CA GLY A 44 -0.14 7.23 -2.28
C GLY A 44 0.85 7.27 -3.45
N ALA A 45 0.34 7.37 -4.69
CA ALA A 45 1.17 7.47 -5.89
C ALA A 45 2.08 8.71 -5.89
N PHE A 46 1.62 9.83 -5.33
CA PHE A 46 2.42 11.05 -5.19
C PHE A 46 3.54 10.87 -4.16
N ALA A 47 3.22 10.31 -2.98
CA ALA A 47 4.20 10.02 -1.94
C ALA A 47 5.28 9.04 -2.45
N THR A 48 4.87 7.97 -3.12
CA THR A 48 5.78 6.98 -3.72
C THR A 48 6.63 7.57 -4.84
N ALA A 49 6.07 8.47 -5.67
CA ALA A 49 6.84 9.12 -6.73
C ALA A 49 7.93 10.05 -6.17
N ILE A 50 7.66 10.78 -5.08
CA ILE A 50 8.68 11.58 -4.38
C ILE A 50 9.77 10.67 -3.83
N LEU A 51 9.39 9.60 -3.12
CA LEU A 51 10.34 8.64 -2.55
C LEU A 51 11.21 7.96 -3.63
N PHE A 52 10.62 7.64 -4.78
CA PHE A 52 11.33 7.08 -5.92
C PHE A 52 12.32 8.07 -6.54
N MET A 53 11.94 9.34 -6.65
CA MET A 53 12.82 10.39 -7.16
C MET A 53 14.03 10.60 -6.24
N VAL A 54 13.81 10.57 -4.92
CA VAL A 54 14.88 10.63 -3.91
C VAL A 54 15.75 9.38 -3.96
N GLY A 55 15.15 8.19 -4.03
CA GLY A 55 15.88 6.91 -4.11
C GLY A 55 16.81 6.83 -5.32
N ARG A 56 16.30 7.18 -6.52
CA ARG A 56 17.15 7.20 -7.73
C ARG A 56 18.30 8.21 -7.62
N PHE A 57 18.04 9.35 -6.97
CA PHE A 57 19.02 10.40 -6.80
C PHE A 57 20.10 9.99 -5.80
N LEU A 58 19.72 9.39 -4.67
CA LEU A 58 20.65 8.85 -3.69
C LEU A 58 21.57 7.79 -4.31
N ILE A 59 21.01 6.86 -5.08
CA ILE A 59 21.82 5.82 -5.73
C ILE A 59 22.75 6.45 -6.77
N GLY A 60 22.25 7.36 -7.61
CA GLY A 60 23.08 8.09 -8.58
C GLY A 60 24.20 8.90 -7.92
N TYR A 61 23.92 9.58 -6.82
CA TYR A 61 24.90 10.32 -6.04
C TYR A 61 25.93 9.40 -5.37
N TYR A 62 25.47 8.30 -4.77
CA TYR A 62 26.31 7.30 -4.13
C TYR A 62 27.30 6.67 -5.11
N LEU A 63 26.83 6.34 -6.32
CA LEU A 63 27.71 5.86 -7.40
C LEU A 63 28.64 6.95 -7.94
N GLY A 64 28.16 8.20 -8.05
CA GLY A 64 28.95 9.31 -8.58
C GLY A 64 30.09 9.76 -7.68
N GLN A 65 29.93 9.70 -6.35
CA GLN A 65 30.97 10.05 -5.38
C GLN A 65 31.95 8.91 -5.09
N SER A 66 31.53 7.68 -5.30
CA SER A 66 32.34 6.51 -4.96
C SER A 66 33.29 6.17 -6.11
N LYS A 67 34.61 6.29 -5.89
CA LYS A 67 35.67 5.67 -6.73
C LYS A 67 35.61 4.12 -6.77
N MET A 68 34.45 3.53 -6.47
CA MET A 68 34.19 2.10 -6.43
C MET A 68 34.25 1.42 -7.81
N SER A 69 34.30 2.20 -8.90
CA SER A 69 34.56 1.66 -10.25
C SER A 69 35.89 0.89 -10.34
N SER A 70 36.89 1.19 -9.48
CA SER A 70 38.22 0.58 -9.55
C SER A 70 38.42 -0.63 -8.63
N ALA A 71 37.79 -0.67 -7.45
CA ALA A 71 38.05 -1.71 -6.44
C ALA A 71 37.06 -2.89 -6.49
N TYR A 72 35.82 -2.66 -6.94
CA TYR A 72 34.76 -3.67 -6.90
C TYR A 72 34.14 -3.98 -8.28
N GLY A 73 34.54 -3.29 -9.35
CA GLY A 73 34.25 -3.62 -10.75
C GLY A 73 32.91 -4.32 -11.01
N ALA A 74 32.97 -5.58 -11.45
CA ALA A 74 31.80 -6.42 -11.76
C ALA A 74 31.01 -6.90 -10.53
N ALA A 75 31.62 -7.02 -9.35
CA ALA A 75 30.89 -7.35 -8.12
C ALA A 75 30.07 -6.17 -7.60
N GLY A 76 30.55 -4.95 -7.83
CA GLY A 76 29.86 -3.71 -7.48
C GLY A 76 28.56 -3.52 -8.26
N SER A 77 28.49 -3.93 -9.54
CA SER A 77 27.26 -3.79 -10.32
C SER A 77 26.12 -4.66 -9.78
N ILE A 78 26.42 -5.88 -9.32
CA ILE A 78 25.43 -6.77 -8.68
C ILE A 78 24.89 -6.11 -7.40
N ILE A 79 25.77 -5.60 -6.53
CA ILE A 79 25.36 -4.93 -5.29
C ILE A 79 24.49 -3.70 -5.58
N VAL A 80 24.84 -2.90 -6.59
CA VAL A 80 24.04 -1.73 -7.01
C VAL A 80 22.66 -2.15 -7.49
N VAL A 81 22.56 -3.22 -8.29
CA VAL A 81 21.27 -3.74 -8.75
C VAL A 81 20.45 -4.25 -7.57
N LEU A 82 21.05 -5.00 -6.63
CA LEU A 82 20.36 -5.44 -5.42
C LEU A 82 19.86 -4.26 -4.59
N LEU A 83 20.70 -3.24 -4.38
CA LEU A 83 20.33 -2.04 -3.63
C LEU A 83 19.18 -1.30 -4.31
N TRP A 84 19.21 -1.22 -5.64
CA TRP A 84 18.14 -0.60 -6.43
C TRP A 84 16.81 -1.34 -6.30
N VAL A 85 16.83 -2.67 -6.42
CA VAL A 85 15.64 -3.51 -6.27
C VAL A 85 15.11 -3.45 -4.84
N TYR A 86 16.00 -3.52 -3.84
CA TYR A 86 15.65 -3.43 -2.42
C TYR A 86 15.00 -2.08 -2.09
N TYR A 87 15.57 -0.98 -2.55
CA TYR A 87 14.98 0.35 -2.40
C TYR A 87 13.60 0.44 -3.05
N SER A 88 13.47 -0.06 -4.28
CA SER A 88 12.20 -0.06 -5.01
C SER A 88 11.11 -0.84 -4.26
N ALA A 89 11.47 -1.98 -3.68
CA ALA A 89 10.55 -2.79 -2.87
C ALA A 89 10.12 -2.08 -1.58
N ILE A 90 11.04 -1.42 -0.86
CA ILE A 90 10.70 -0.62 0.33
C ILE A 90 9.74 0.51 -0.03
N ILE A 91 10.01 1.24 -1.11
CA ILE A 91 9.17 2.35 -1.57
C ILE A 91 7.76 1.86 -1.92
N LEU A 92 7.65 0.71 -2.58
CA LEU A 92 6.38 0.05 -2.87
C LEU A 92 5.63 -0.35 -1.60
N TYR A 93 6.33 -1.01 -0.67
CA TYR A 93 5.73 -1.45 0.60
C TYR A 93 5.22 -0.27 1.42
N PHE A 94 6.03 0.79 1.52
CA PHE A 94 5.66 2.03 2.21
C PHE A 94 4.47 2.71 1.54
N GLY A 95 4.45 2.82 0.21
CA GLY A 95 3.33 3.41 -0.53
C GLY A 95 2.02 2.62 -0.38
N ALA A 96 2.09 1.29 -0.34
CA ALA A 96 0.94 0.43 -0.09
C ALA A 96 0.41 0.60 1.36
N ALA A 97 1.30 0.62 2.36
CA ALA A 97 0.94 0.86 3.75
C ALA A 97 0.31 2.25 3.94
N PHE A 98 0.86 3.27 3.30
CA PHE A 98 0.32 4.63 3.30
C PHE A 98 -1.07 4.68 2.63
N THR A 99 -1.24 4.02 1.48
CA THR A 99 -2.54 3.95 0.79
C THR A 99 -3.59 3.25 1.65
N ARG A 100 -3.22 2.18 2.36
CA ARG A 100 -4.11 1.48 3.31
C ARG A 100 -4.48 2.39 4.49
N ALA A 101 -3.52 3.04 5.12
CA ALA A 101 -3.77 3.96 6.24
C ALA A 101 -4.69 5.11 5.82
N TYR A 102 -4.41 5.73 4.66
CA TYR A 102 -5.21 6.81 4.12
C TYR A 102 -6.65 6.38 3.75
N ALA A 103 -6.83 5.14 3.27
CA ALA A 103 -8.15 4.57 2.99
C ALA A 103 -8.97 4.33 4.27
N VAL A 104 -8.32 3.84 5.34
CA VAL A 104 -8.96 3.64 6.65
C VAL A 104 -9.37 4.98 7.26
N GLU A 105 -8.52 6.00 7.17
CA GLU A 105 -8.77 7.32 7.77
C GLU A 105 -9.77 8.16 6.97
N SER A 106 -9.84 8.00 5.65
CA SER A 106 -10.82 8.70 4.78
C SER A 106 -12.25 8.17 4.89
N GLY A 107 -12.56 7.30 5.87
CA GLY A 107 -13.92 6.84 6.10
C GLY A 107 -14.48 5.90 5.02
N SER A 108 -13.62 5.36 4.14
CA SER A 108 -14.00 4.22 3.31
C SER A 108 -14.11 3.01 4.23
N LYS A 109 -15.29 2.81 4.83
CA LYS A 109 -15.71 1.51 5.36
C LYS A 109 -15.35 0.51 4.27
N ILE A 110 -14.36 -0.33 4.54
CA ILE A 110 -13.96 -1.42 3.65
C ILE A 110 -15.18 -2.34 3.59
N TYR A 111 -16.13 -2.07 2.71
CA TYR A 111 -17.30 -2.92 2.57
C TYR A 111 -16.76 -4.29 2.18
N PRO A 112 -16.94 -5.30 3.04
CA PRO A 112 -16.56 -6.63 2.67
C PRO A 112 -17.39 -7.00 1.44
N ASN A 113 -16.79 -7.74 0.50
CA ASN A 113 -17.54 -8.41 -0.55
C ASN A 113 -18.68 -9.24 0.11
N HIS A 114 -19.72 -9.61 -0.64
CA HIS A 114 -20.92 -10.34 -0.18
C HIS A 114 -20.62 -11.66 0.57
N TYR A 115 -19.35 -12.08 0.65
CA TYR A 115 -18.84 -13.25 1.35
C TYR A 115 -17.98 -12.97 2.61
N ALA A 116 -17.71 -11.71 2.97
CA ALA A 116 -16.83 -11.40 4.08
C ALA A 116 -17.59 -10.88 5.32
N VAL A 117 -17.36 -11.56 6.44
CA VAL A 117 -18.03 -11.29 7.72
C VAL A 117 -17.11 -10.41 8.56
N TRP A 118 -17.66 -9.32 9.12
CA TRP A 118 -16.94 -8.51 10.11
C TRP A 118 -16.83 -9.28 11.43
N ILE A 119 -15.61 -9.55 11.87
CA ILE A 119 -15.36 -10.14 13.18
C ILE A 119 -14.78 -9.05 14.06
N GLU A 120 -15.59 -8.57 15.00
CA GLU A 120 -15.15 -7.72 16.10
C GLU A 120 -14.57 -8.63 17.19
N GLN A 121 -13.24 -8.62 17.36
CA GLN A 121 -12.60 -9.40 18.42
C GLN A 121 -12.85 -8.71 19.76
N VAL A 122 -13.92 -9.11 20.43
CA VAL A 122 -14.12 -8.83 21.86
C VAL A 122 -13.37 -9.91 22.63
N GLU A 123 -12.25 -9.55 23.25
CA GLU A 123 -11.56 -10.42 24.21
C GLU A 123 -12.42 -10.51 25.47
N VAL A 124 -13.23 -11.57 25.55
CA VAL A 124 -14.06 -11.86 26.71
C VAL A 124 -13.22 -12.62 27.72
N GLU A 125 -13.06 -12.04 28.91
CA GLU A 125 -12.37 -12.66 30.04
C GLU A 125 -13.09 -13.95 30.44
N SER A 126 -12.41 -15.06 30.20
CA SER A 126 -12.92 -16.43 30.32
C SER A 126 -13.35 -16.76 31.75
N GLY A 127 -14.67 -16.85 31.99
CA GLY A 127 -15.14 -17.67 33.11
C GLY A 127 -16.62 -17.58 33.47
N LYS A 128 -17.29 -16.43 33.30
CA LYS A 128 -18.68 -16.25 33.80
C LYS A 128 -19.71 -15.82 32.75
N ASP A 129 -19.27 -15.24 31.63
CA ASP A 129 -20.20 -14.60 30.68
C ASP A 129 -20.68 -15.52 29.56
N LEU A 130 -19.98 -16.62 29.25
CA LEU A 130 -20.40 -17.58 28.22
C LEU A 130 -21.72 -18.29 28.57
N GLN A 131 -21.97 -18.54 29.86
CA GLN A 131 -23.24 -19.13 30.33
C GLN A 131 -24.39 -18.12 30.28
N ARG A 132 -24.09 -16.84 30.52
CA ARG A 132 -25.07 -15.73 30.48
C ARG A 132 -25.46 -15.39 29.04
N ALA A 133 -24.48 -15.30 28.14
CA ALA A 133 -24.69 -15.07 26.72
C ALA A 133 -25.41 -16.26 26.05
N ALA A 134 -25.10 -17.51 26.44
CA ALA A 134 -25.85 -18.67 25.98
C ALA A 134 -27.30 -18.68 26.47
N ALA A 135 -27.56 -18.19 27.70
CA ALA A 135 -28.90 -18.04 28.24
C ALA A 135 -29.71 -16.94 27.54
N GLU A 136 -29.10 -15.79 27.23
CA GLU A 136 -29.73 -14.69 26.47
C GLU A 136 -30.00 -15.07 25.01
N ALA A 137 -29.07 -15.78 24.36
CA ALA A 137 -29.25 -16.27 23.01
C ALA A 137 -30.37 -17.32 22.90
N ASN A 138 -30.54 -18.18 23.91
CA ASN A 138 -31.66 -19.13 23.96
C ASN A 138 -33.00 -18.45 24.24
N SER A 139 -33.04 -17.41 25.08
CA SER A 139 -34.28 -16.66 25.35
C SER A 139 -34.75 -15.88 24.11
N THR A 140 -33.81 -15.33 23.35
CA THR A 140 -34.10 -14.61 22.09
C THR A 140 -34.58 -15.55 20.98
N LYS A 141 -34.03 -16.78 20.88
CA LYS A 141 -34.51 -17.79 19.93
C LYS A 141 -35.91 -18.30 20.28
N ALA A 142 -36.23 -18.46 21.57
CA ALA A 142 -37.55 -18.89 22.02
C ALA A 142 -38.66 -17.85 21.79
N ALA A 143 -38.32 -16.55 21.73
CA ALA A 143 -39.29 -15.47 21.46
C ALA A 143 -39.58 -15.24 19.96
N VAL A 144 -38.76 -15.79 19.06
CA VAL A 144 -38.88 -15.61 17.60
C VAL A 144 -39.50 -16.83 16.91
N GLU A 145 -39.59 -17.99 17.57
CA GLU A 145 -40.27 -19.15 17.02
C GLU A 145 -41.79 -19.06 17.25
N PRO A 146 -42.62 -18.91 16.20
CA PRO A 146 -44.07 -18.86 16.37
C PRO A 146 -44.56 -20.21 16.91
N PRO A 147 -45.63 -20.22 17.74
CA PRO A 147 -46.18 -21.47 18.24
C PRO A 147 -46.50 -22.39 17.07
N LYS A 148 -45.87 -23.57 17.06
CA LYS A 148 -46.33 -24.70 16.24
C LYS A 148 -47.69 -25.09 16.78
N ASN A 149 -48.72 -24.52 16.18
CA ASN A 149 -50.10 -24.84 16.47
C ASN A 149 -50.34 -26.32 16.10
N ALA A 150 -51.07 -26.96 17.02
CA ALA A 150 -51.61 -28.32 17.00
C ALA A 150 -52.37 -28.67 15.72
#